data_AF-A8N4Q8-F1
#
_entry.id   AF-A8N4Q8-F1
#
_cell.length_a   1.000
_cell.length_b   1.000
_cell.length_c   1.000
_cell.angle_alpha   90.00
_cell.angle_beta   90.00
_cell.angle_gamma   90.00
#
_symmetry.space_group_name_H-M   'P 1'
#
loop_
_entity.id
_entity.type
_entity.pdbx_description
1 polymer ?
#
loop_
_entity_poly.entity_id
_entity_poly.type
_entity_poly.pdbx_seq_one_letter_code
_entity_poly.pdbx_strand_id
1 'polypeptide(L)'
;MSAHAVRLSRLFTPEYVKRINAQIVHPAPSVLVKPNELESSVSRPLQLSFYEPERPPAYFAATLSYGIIKGHPFMDGNKRTANEYLRAMGIPGLADAGKVGAAYESVENIAQRHMDVAAGKLGIEGLAGGQGPDGDSS
;
A
#
# COMPACT_ATOMS: atom_id res chain seq x y z
N MET A 1 6.43 22.47 -7.72
CA MET A 1 5.97 21.18 -7.14
C MET A 1 4.97 20.56 -8.09
N SER A 2 5.13 19.28 -8.46
CA SER A 2 4.12 18.59 -9.27
C SER A 2 2.78 18.57 -8.52
N ALA A 3 1.66 18.70 -9.23
CA ALA A 3 0.33 18.67 -8.61
C ALA A 3 0.06 17.36 -7.83
N HIS A 4 0.82 16.30 -8.13
CA HIS A 4 0.72 15.01 -7.44
C HIS A 4 1.38 15.06 -6.07
N ALA A 5 2.60 15.62 -5.94
CA ALA A 5 3.29 15.77 -4.66
C ALA A 5 2.47 16.57 -3.63
N VAL A 6 1.77 17.62 -4.08
CA VAL A 6 0.91 18.44 -3.21
C VAL A 6 -0.34 17.68 -2.72
N ARG A 7 -0.91 16.81 -3.56
CA ARG A 7 -2.04 15.96 -3.14
C ARG A 7 -1.58 14.84 -2.21
N LEU A 8 -0.43 14.24 -2.51
CA LEU A 8 0.16 13.18 -1.69
C LEU A 8 0.59 13.69 -0.32
N SER A 9 1.16 14.89 -0.19
CA SER A 9 1.56 15.43 1.13
C SER A 9 0.39 15.69 2.08
N ARG A 10 -0.83 15.84 1.54
CA ARG A 10 -2.06 15.98 2.34
C ARG A 10 -2.64 14.63 2.75
N LEU A 11 -2.48 13.61 1.90
CA LEU A 11 -3.04 12.27 2.13
C LEU A 11 -2.07 11.36 2.90
N PHE A 12 -0.78 11.42 2.59
CA PHE A 12 0.24 10.55 3.16
C PHE A 12 0.86 11.27 4.35
N THR A 13 0.13 11.29 5.46
CA THR A 13 0.63 11.77 6.75
C THR A 13 0.57 10.66 7.79
N PRO A 14 1.50 10.60 8.77
CA PRO A 14 1.45 9.59 9.83
C PRO A 14 0.13 9.61 10.60
N GLU A 15 -0.44 10.80 10.80
CA GLU A 15 -1.74 10.97 11.49
C GLU A 15 -2.89 10.34 10.71
N TYR A 16 -2.94 10.52 9.38
CA TYR A 16 -3.96 9.87 8.56
C TYR A 16 -3.82 8.34 8.63
N VAL A 17 -2.59 7.79 8.55
CA VAL A 17 -2.37 6.34 8.68
C VAL A 17 -2.85 5.81 10.03
N LYS A 18 -2.58 6.53 11.14
CA LYS A 18 -3.03 6.15 12.49
C LYS A 18 -4.56 6.09 12.59
N ARG A 19 -5.25 7.08 12.02
CA ARG A 19 -6.72 7.11 12.02
C ARG A 19 -7.33 5.97 11.23
N ILE A 20 -6.76 5.64 10.07
CA ILE A 20 -7.20 4.48 9.29
C ILE A 20 -6.94 3.19 10.07
N ASN A 21 -5.77 3.01 10.68
CA ASN A 21 -5.51 1.83 11.50
C ASN A 21 -6.51 1.71 12.66
N ALA A 22 -6.81 2.81 13.37
CA ALA A 22 -7.79 2.83 14.44
C ALA A 22 -9.19 2.37 14.01
N GLN A 23 -9.63 2.74 12.81
CA GLN A 23 -10.89 2.24 12.25
C GLN A 23 -10.83 0.75 11.92
N ILE A 24 -9.70 0.29 11.39
CA ILE A 24 -9.49 -1.09 10.92
C ILE A 24 -9.40 -2.10 12.07
N VAL A 25 -8.81 -1.71 13.20
CA VAL A 25 -8.65 -2.61 14.35
C VAL A 25 -9.81 -2.53 15.35
N HIS A 26 -10.75 -1.60 15.17
CA HIS A 26 -11.92 -1.47 16.04
C HIS A 26 -12.66 -2.82 16.20
N PRO A 27 -13.04 -3.24 17.43
CA PRO A 27 -13.05 -2.46 18.68
C PRO A 27 -11.73 -2.43 19.46
N ALA A 28 -10.67 -3.10 18.98
CA ALA A 28 -9.37 -3.08 19.65
C ALA A 28 -8.71 -1.68 19.54
N PRO A 29 -7.87 -1.29 20.52
CA PRO A 29 -7.12 -0.05 20.44
C PRO A 29 -6.01 -0.15 19.38
N SER A 30 -5.89 0.88 18.54
CA SER A 30 -4.74 1.05 17.65
C SER A 30 -3.52 1.47 18.47
N VAL A 31 -2.51 0.61 18.50
CA VAL A 31 -1.24 0.87 19.21
C VAL A 31 -0.11 0.99 18.19
N LEU A 32 0.55 2.16 18.19
CA LEU A 32 1.75 2.40 17.39
C LEU A 32 2.98 1.92 18.19
N VAL A 33 3.65 0.90 17.68
CA VAL A 33 4.82 0.28 18.33
C VAL A 33 6.13 0.83 17.76
N LYS A 34 6.16 1.17 16.47
CA LYS A 34 7.37 1.69 15.79
C LYS A 34 7.07 3.00 15.06
N PRO A 35 7.11 4.16 15.75
CA PRO A 35 6.83 5.45 15.13
C PRO A 35 7.80 5.79 13.99
N ASN A 36 9.09 5.49 14.15
CA ASN A 36 10.10 5.77 13.12
C ASN A 36 9.86 4.99 11.82
N GLU A 37 9.37 3.74 11.92
CA GLU A 37 9.02 2.94 10.74
C GLU A 37 7.81 3.53 10.00
N LEU A 38 6.83 4.06 10.76
CA LEU A 38 5.68 4.74 10.16
C LEU A 38 6.11 6.02 9.44
N GLU A 39 6.92 6.85 10.08
CA GLU A 39 7.44 8.08 9.49
C GLU A 39 8.28 7.82 8.24
N SER A 40 9.13 6.79 8.28
CA SER A 40 9.92 6.36 7.13
C SER A 40 9.02 5.88 5.99
N SER A 41 7.99 5.09 6.29
CA SER A 41 7.03 4.56 5.30
C SER A 41 6.25 5.66 4.59
N VAL A 42 5.92 6.74 5.30
CA VAL A 42 5.22 7.91 4.76
C VAL A 42 6.17 8.85 4.00
N SER A 43 7.41 8.99 4.45
CA SER A 43 8.37 9.90 3.83
C SER A 43 8.85 9.42 2.45
N ARG A 44 9.05 8.11 2.29
CA ARG A 44 9.51 7.49 1.02
C ARG A 44 8.64 7.84 -0.20
N PRO A 45 7.31 7.65 -0.22
CA PRO A 45 6.49 7.98 -1.37
C PRO A 45 6.46 9.50 -1.65
N LEU A 46 6.58 10.35 -0.63
CA LEU A 46 6.68 11.81 -0.83
C LEU A 46 8.00 12.19 -1.51
N GLN A 47 9.12 11.62 -1.05
CA GLN A 47 10.42 11.81 -1.68
C GLN A 47 10.42 11.30 -3.13
N LEU A 48 9.89 10.09 -3.37
CA LEU A 48 9.76 9.55 -4.73
C LEU A 48 8.88 10.43 -5.61
N SER A 49 7.80 11.01 -5.11
CA SER A 49 6.95 11.91 -5.91
C SER A 49 7.66 13.20 -6.34
N PHE A 50 8.75 13.57 -5.66
CA PHE A 50 9.58 14.71 -5.99
C PHE A 50 10.66 14.34 -7.02
N TYR A 51 11.32 13.19 -6.84
CA TYR A 51 12.42 12.75 -7.71
C TYR A 51 11.96 12.02 -8.98
N GLU A 52 10.83 11.30 -8.92
CA GLU A 52 10.24 10.51 -10.01
C GLU A 52 8.76 10.93 -10.24
N PRO A 53 8.50 12.20 -10.60
CA PRO A 53 7.13 12.73 -10.73
C PRO A 53 6.29 12.09 -11.85
N GLU A 54 6.93 11.40 -12.79
CA GLU A 54 6.32 10.67 -13.89
C GLU A 54 5.67 9.34 -13.49
N ARG A 55 6.00 8.82 -12.30
CA ARG A 55 5.44 7.56 -11.81
C ARG A 55 3.94 7.70 -11.53
N PRO A 56 3.14 6.65 -11.80
CA PRO A 56 1.71 6.71 -11.59
C PRO A 56 1.38 6.82 -10.09
N PRO A 57 0.24 7.45 -9.70
CA PRO A 57 -0.21 7.53 -8.31
C PRO A 57 -0.23 6.18 -7.58
N ALA A 58 -0.53 5.11 -8.32
CA ALA A 58 -0.54 3.75 -7.83
C ALA A 58 0.82 3.28 -7.28
N TYR A 59 1.93 3.72 -7.90
CA TYR A 59 3.28 3.37 -7.47
C TYR A 59 3.62 3.99 -6.10
N PHE A 60 3.20 5.23 -5.86
CA PHE A 60 3.40 5.87 -4.56
C PHE A 60 2.54 5.22 -3.46
N ALA A 61 1.32 4.80 -3.79
CA ALA A 61 0.47 4.03 -2.88
C ALA A 61 1.11 2.68 -2.52
N ALA A 62 1.62 1.96 -3.53
CA ALA A 62 2.35 0.70 -3.33
C ALA A 62 3.60 0.89 -2.47
N THR A 63 4.35 1.98 -2.67
CA THR A 63 5.52 2.31 -1.83
C THR A 63 5.13 2.49 -0.36
N LEU A 64 4.05 3.24 -0.10
CA LEU A 64 3.54 3.43 1.26
C LEU A 64 3.11 2.10 1.88
N SER A 65 2.32 1.32 1.16
CA SER A 65 1.79 0.04 1.60
C SER A 65 2.91 -0.96 1.88
N TYR A 66 3.94 -1.03 1.02
CA TYR A 66 5.14 -1.82 1.26
C TYR A 66 5.85 -1.42 2.56
N GLY A 67 6.01 -0.11 2.80
CA GLY A 67 6.61 0.40 4.03
C GLY A 67 5.84 -0.01 5.29
N ILE A 68 4.51 0.13 5.28
CA ILE A 68 3.66 -0.24 6.42
C ILE A 68 3.70 -1.74 6.66
N ILE A 69 3.62 -2.56 5.60
CA ILE A 69 3.67 -4.02 5.72
C ILE A 69 5.02 -4.46 6.27
N LYS A 70 6.13 -3.96 5.72
CA LYS A 70 7.48 -4.38 6.14
C LYS A 70 7.85 -3.86 7.52
N GLY A 71 7.62 -2.57 7.76
CA GLY A 71 7.98 -1.90 9.01
C GLY A 71 7.19 -2.43 10.21
N HIS A 72 5.97 -2.93 9.98
CA HIS A 72 5.01 -3.31 11.02
C HIS A 72 4.92 -2.24 12.12
N PRO A 73 4.57 -0.98 11.78
CA PRO A 73 4.56 0.11 12.75
C PRO A 73 3.49 -0.04 13.83
N PHE A 74 2.39 -0.73 13.54
CA PHE A 74 1.29 -0.96 14.49
C PHE A 74 1.37 -2.35 15.11
N MET A 75 0.78 -2.50 16.30
CA MET A 75 0.66 -3.79 16.98
C MET A 75 -0.22 -4.79 16.20
N ASP A 76 -1.29 -4.30 15.55
CA ASP A 76 -2.15 -5.09 14.68
C ASP A 76 -2.64 -4.23 13.49
N GLY A 77 -3.15 -4.89 12.45
CA GLY A 77 -3.84 -4.25 11.34
C GLY A 77 -2.94 -3.76 10.22
N ASN A 78 -1.60 -3.88 10.32
CA ASN A 78 -0.65 -3.36 9.33
C ASN A 78 -1.02 -3.69 7.87
N LYS A 79 -1.27 -4.97 7.58
CA LYS A 79 -1.66 -5.43 6.22
C LYS A 79 -3.01 -4.86 5.77
N ARG A 80 -3.99 -4.78 6.68
CA ARG A 80 -5.34 -4.24 6.41
C ARG A 80 -5.29 -2.71 6.18
N THR A 81 -4.52 -1.99 6.99
CA THR A 81 -4.26 -0.56 6.84
C THR A 81 -3.54 -0.26 5.51
N ALA A 82 -2.54 -1.05 5.14
CA ALA A 82 -1.83 -0.91 3.87
C ALA A 82 -2.76 -1.15 2.65
N ASN A 83 -3.69 -2.09 2.76
CA ASN A 83 -4.67 -2.38 1.72
C ASN A 83 -5.66 -1.23 1.48
N GLU A 84 -6.15 -0.57 2.53
CA GLU A 84 -7.06 0.58 2.37
C GLU A 84 -6.41 1.75 1.63
N TYR A 85 -5.10 1.95 1.77
CA TYR A 85 -4.38 2.97 1.00
C TYR A 85 -4.30 2.66 -0.49
N LEU A 86 -4.11 1.38 -0.86
CA LEU A 86 -4.18 0.96 -2.27
C LEU A 86 -5.58 1.23 -2.82
N ARG A 87 -6.61 0.88 -2.04
CA ARG A 87 -8.03 1.08 -2.35
C ARG A 87 -8.39 2.55 -2.59
N ALA A 88 -7.97 3.43 -1.68
CA ALA A 88 -8.23 4.87 -1.76
C ALA A 88 -7.60 5.54 -3.00
N MET A 89 -6.59 4.91 -3.60
CA MET A 89 -5.87 5.42 -4.78
C MET A 89 -6.33 4.77 -6.09
N GLY A 90 -7.45 4.03 -6.07
CA GLY A 90 -8.03 3.40 -7.25
C GLY A 90 -7.34 2.11 -7.69
N ILE A 91 -6.44 1.55 -6.87
CA ILE A 91 -5.95 0.18 -7.04
C ILE A 91 -6.98 -0.75 -6.41
N PRO A 92 -7.36 -1.86 -7.06
CA PRO A 92 -8.25 -2.85 -6.45
C PRO A 92 -7.67 -3.33 -5.11
N GLY A 93 -8.35 -3.00 -4.01
CA GLY A 93 -8.06 -3.55 -2.70
C GLY A 93 -8.49 -5.02 -2.59
N LEU A 94 -8.16 -5.66 -1.46
CA LEU A 94 -8.50 -7.06 -1.15
C LEU A 94 -9.99 -7.39 -1.32
N ALA A 95 -10.89 -6.41 -1.17
CA ALA A 95 -12.34 -6.57 -1.36
C ALA A 95 -12.85 -6.05 -2.73
N ASP A 96 -12.05 -5.28 -3.47
CA ASP A 96 -12.47 -4.58 -4.69
C ASP A 96 -12.02 -5.31 -5.98
N ALA A 97 -11.40 -6.48 -5.85
CA ALA A 97 -10.98 -7.32 -6.97
C ALA A 97 -12.16 -8.09 -7.64
N GLY A 98 -13.35 -7.50 -7.68
CA GLY A 98 -14.57 -8.17 -8.13
C GLY A 98 -15.56 -7.26 -8.86
N LYS A 99 -15.58 -7.36 -10.19
CA LYS A 99 -16.86 -7.66 -10.83
C LYS A 99 -17.21 -9.09 -10.38
N VAL A 100 -18.29 -9.20 -9.62
CA VAL A 100 -18.79 -10.41 -8.95
C VAL A 100 -18.74 -11.62 -9.91
N GLY A 101 -17.86 -12.58 -9.68
CA GLY A 101 -17.79 -13.83 -10.46
C GLY A 101 -16.44 -14.57 -10.45
N ALA A 102 -15.31 -13.87 -10.59
CA ALA A 102 -13.96 -14.46 -10.68
C ALA A 102 -13.14 -14.37 -9.37
N ALA A 103 -13.81 -14.09 -8.25
CA ALA A 103 -13.27 -13.37 -7.10
C ALA A 103 -12.46 -14.18 -6.06
N TYR A 104 -12.23 -15.48 -6.22
CA TYR A 104 -11.44 -16.23 -5.23
C TYR A 104 -9.96 -16.31 -5.60
N GLU A 105 -9.63 -16.37 -6.90
CA GLU A 105 -8.23 -16.36 -7.38
C GLU A 105 -7.54 -14.99 -7.17
N SER A 106 -8.28 -13.89 -7.28
CA SER A 106 -7.71 -12.53 -7.19
C SER A 106 -7.41 -12.11 -5.75
N VAL A 107 -8.26 -12.50 -4.78
CA VAL A 107 -8.07 -12.19 -3.36
C VAL A 107 -6.91 -12.98 -2.78
N GLU A 108 -6.77 -14.25 -3.16
CA GLU A 108 -5.60 -15.07 -2.81
C GLU A 108 -4.31 -14.47 -3.38
N ASN A 109 -4.32 -14.04 -4.65
CA ASN A 109 -3.15 -13.39 -5.25
C ASN A 109 -2.78 -12.06 -4.57
N ILE A 110 -3.76 -11.24 -4.19
CA ILE A 110 -3.51 -9.99 -3.47
C ILE A 110 -2.99 -10.30 -2.06
N ALA A 111 -3.60 -11.25 -1.35
CA ALA A 111 -3.15 -11.71 -0.04
C ALA A 111 -1.73 -12.29 -0.11
N GLN A 112 -1.45 -13.12 -1.12
CA GLN A 112 -0.15 -13.73 -1.37
C GLN A 112 0.90 -12.66 -1.64
N ARG A 113 0.62 -11.64 -2.44
CA ARG A 113 1.54 -10.51 -2.65
C ARG A 113 1.85 -9.75 -1.35
N HIS A 114 0.85 -9.51 -0.51
CA HIS A 114 1.06 -8.88 0.79
C HIS A 114 1.88 -9.79 1.73
N MET A 115 1.66 -11.11 1.68
CA MET A 115 2.44 -12.10 2.43
C MET A 115 3.88 -12.19 1.90
N ASP A 116 4.09 -12.12 0.58
CA ASP A 116 5.40 -12.18 -0.05
C ASP A 116 6.21 -10.91 0.22
N VAL A 117 5.58 -9.74 0.28
CA VAL A 117 6.22 -8.51 0.77
C VAL A 117 6.67 -8.68 2.22
N ALA A 118 5.80 -9.20 3.09
CA ALA A 118 6.13 -9.44 4.49
C ALA A 118 7.24 -10.49 4.65
N ALA A 119 7.30 -11.49 3.77
CA ALA A 119 8.33 -12.51 3.72
C ALA A 119 9.62 -12.06 2.99
N GLY A 120 9.67 -10.84 2.45
CA GLY A 120 10.80 -10.32 1.68
C GLY A 120 10.97 -10.92 0.28
N LYS A 121 9.97 -11.67 -0.21
CA LYS A 121 9.95 -12.36 -1.51
C LYS A 121 9.44 -11.49 -2.66
N LEU A 122 8.79 -10.35 -2.37
CA LEU A 122 8.23 -9.44 -3.38
C LEU A 122 8.69 -7.99 -3.15
N GLY A 123 9.15 -7.35 -4.23
CA GLY A 123 9.56 -5.94 -4.26
C GLY A 123 8.39 -4.98 -4.54
N ILE A 124 8.69 -3.69 -4.55
CA ILE A 124 7.70 -2.61 -4.76
C ILE A 124 7.02 -2.72 -6.13
N GLU A 125 7.75 -3.08 -7.18
CA GLU A 125 7.20 -3.24 -8.53
C GLU A 125 6.17 -4.36 -8.61
N GLY A 126 6.44 -5.51 -7.98
CA GLY A 126 5.49 -6.63 -7.90
C GLY A 126 4.25 -6.34 -7.05
N LEU A 127 4.36 -5.39 -6.11
CA LEU A 127 3.20 -4.89 -5.36
C LEU A 127 2.38 -3.88 -6.18
N ALA A 128 3.02 -3.10 -7.06
CA ALA A 128 2.39 -2.07 -7.87
C ALA A 128 1.65 -2.61 -9.12
N GLY A 129 1.96 -3.83 -9.59
CA GLY A 129 1.36 -4.41 -10.78
C GLY A 129 1.02 -5.90 -10.61
N GLY A 130 -0.25 -6.27 -10.86
CA GLY A 130 -0.54 -7.60 -11.39
C GLY A 130 -0.29 -7.58 -12.89
N GLN A 131 0.65 -8.42 -13.34
CA GLN A 131 1.05 -8.69 -14.72
C GLN A 131 0.36 -7.88 -15.84
N GLY A 132 1.16 -7.12 -16.60
CA GLY A 132 0.92 -7.04 -18.05
C GLY A 132 1.30 -8.38 -18.69
N PRO A 133 0.62 -8.78 -19.78
CA PRO A 133 0.71 -10.12 -20.34
C PRO A 133 2.09 -10.39 -20.92
N ASP A 134 2.47 -11.67 -20.85
CA ASP A 134 3.48 -12.25 -21.71
C ASP A 134 3.24 -11.84 -23.17
N GLY A 135 4.27 -11.25 -23.77
CA GLY A 135 4.41 -10.93 -25.18
C GLY A 135 5.81 -10.31 -25.32
N ASP A 136 6.76 -10.86 -26.06
CA ASP A 136 6.64 -11.73 -27.23
C ASP A 136 7.99 -12.40 -27.54
N SER A 137 7.94 -13.41 -28.40
CA SER A 137 8.97 -13.86 -29.35
C SER A 137 10.23 -14.64 -28.89
N SER A 138 10.15 -15.96 -29.02
CA SER A 138 11.04 -16.75 -29.90
C SER A 138 10.32 -17.98 -30.43
#